data_AF-A0A7L1R1T8-F1
#
_entry.id   AF-A0A7L1R1T8-F1
#
_cell.length_a   1.000
_cell.length_b   1.000
_cell.length_c   1.000
_cell.angle_alpha   90.00
_cell.angle_beta   90.00
_cell.angle_gamma   90.00
#
_symmetry.space_group_name_H-M   'P 1'
#
loop_
_entity.id
_entity.type
_entity.pdbx_description
1 polymer ?
#
loop_
_entity_poly.entity_id
_entity_poly.type
_entity_poly.pdbx_seq_one_letter_code
_entity_poly.pdbx_strand_id
1 'polypeptide(L)'
;MNWGVFEGLLSGVNKYSTAFGRIWLSVVFIFRLLVYLVAAERVWSDDHKDFDCNTRQPGCTNVCFDHFFPVSHIRLWALQLILVTCPSLLVIMHVAYREAREQRLREIKGDNYRCIYPNPGKKRGGLWWTYLLSLIFKAGVDGVFLYVFFRFYTNYTLPRVVKCELPPCPNVVDCFISRPTEKNIFTLFMVVTTCICVALNIIEATYLIGKR
;
A
#
# COMPACT_ATOMS: atom_id res chain seq x y z
N MET A 1 -15.80 2.81 13.17
CA MET A 1 -15.25 3.27 11.87
C MET A 1 -16.41 3.52 10.92
N ASN A 2 -16.50 4.71 10.30
CA ASN A 2 -17.66 5.10 9.49
C ASN A 2 -17.53 4.53 8.06
N TRP A 3 -18.00 3.30 7.84
CA TRP A 3 -17.83 2.56 6.58
C TRP A 3 -18.46 3.25 5.36
N GLY A 4 -19.46 4.11 5.56
CA GLY A 4 -20.12 4.84 4.47
C GLY A 4 -19.20 5.84 3.74
N VAL A 5 -18.22 6.45 4.43
CA VAL A 5 -17.23 7.33 3.77
C VAL A 5 -16.34 6.51 2.83
N PHE A 6 -15.97 5.31 3.28
CA PHE A 6 -15.12 4.41 2.52
C PHE A 6 -15.84 3.85 1.29
N GLU A 7 -17.11 3.48 1.44
CA GLU A 7 -17.98 3.05 0.35
C GLU A 7 -18.16 4.15 -0.71
N GLY A 8 -18.39 5.39 -0.28
CA GLY A 8 -18.49 6.55 -1.17
C GLY A 8 -17.21 6.79 -1.98
N LEU A 9 -16.04 6.69 -1.34
CA LEU A 9 -14.75 6.78 -2.02
C LEU A 9 -14.55 5.65 -3.03
N LEU A 10 -14.84 4.40 -2.64
CA LEU A 10 -14.75 3.23 -3.52
C LEU A 10 -15.64 3.34 -4.76
N SER A 11 -16.90 3.73 -4.57
CA SER A 11 -17.87 3.91 -5.65
C SER A 11 -17.38 4.95 -6.66
N GLY A 12 -16.82 6.06 -6.15
CA GLY A 12 -16.17 7.07 -6.96
C GLY A 12 -15.00 6.51 -7.77
N VAL A 13 -14.07 5.76 -7.17
CA VAL A 13 -12.94 5.19 -7.91
C VAL A 13 -13.41 4.19 -8.97
N ASN A 14 -14.38 3.35 -8.63
CA ASN A 14 -14.89 2.29 -9.49
C ASN A 14 -15.55 2.85 -10.77
N LYS A 15 -16.24 3.99 -10.67
CA LYS A 15 -16.94 4.66 -11.78
C LYS A 15 -15.99 5.16 -12.89
N TYR A 16 -14.80 5.64 -12.52
CA TYR A 16 -13.85 6.26 -13.45
C TYR A 16 -12.64 5.36 -13.78
N SER A 17 -12.61 4.15 -13.21
CA SER A 17 -11.53 3.19 -13.44
C SER A 17 -11.78 2.31 -14.67
N THR A 18 -10.69 1.86 -15.31
CA THR A 18 -10.74 0.82 -16.34
C THR A 18 -11.07 -0.53 -15.71
N ALA A 19 -11.38 -1.54 -16.54
CA ALA A 19 -11.57 -2.91 -16.08
C ALA A 19 -10.37 -3.40 -15.23
N PHE A 20 -9.13 -3.13 -15.66
CA PHE A 20 -7.93 -3.48 -14.91
C PHE A 20 -7.82 -2.74 -13.58
N GLY A 21 -8.07 -1.43 -13.55
CA GLY A 21 -8.05 -0.68 -12.30
C GLY A 21 -9.17 -1.06 -11.33
N ARG A 22 -10.32 -1.57 -11.82
CA ARG A 22 -11.39 -2.13 -10.97
C ARG A 22 -10.95 -3.42 -10.28
N ILE A 23 -10.27 -4.31 -11.02
CA ILE A 23 -9.66 -5.52 -10.46
C ILE A 23 -8.61 -5.13 -9.42
N TRP A 24 -7.73 -4.18 -9.76
CA TRP A 24 -6.71 -3.68 -8.85
C TRP A 24 -7.31 -3.11 -7.56
N LEU A 25 -8.38 -2.30 -7.64
CA LEU A 25 -9.08 -1.77 -6.46
C LEU A 25 -9.66 -2.88 -5.58
N SER A 26 -10.29 -3.88 -6.20
CA SER A 26 -10.83 -5.03 -5.49
C SER A 26 -9.72 -5.75 -4.73
N VAL A 27 -8.57 -6.00 -5.38
CA VAL A 27 -7.42 -6.66 -4.75
C VAL A 27 -6.84 -5.83 -3.60
N VAL A 28 -6.60 -4.53 -3.82
CA VAL A 28 -6.04 -3.65 -2.77
C VAL A 28 -6.98 -3.53 -1.59
N PHE A 29 -8.28 -3.39 -1.82
CA PHE A 29 -9.24 -3.22 -0.75
C PHE A 29 -9.51 -4.53 0.02
N ILE A 30 -9.88 -5.60 -0.69
CA ILE A 30 -10.27 -6.86 -0.08
C ILE A 30 -9.06 -7.59 0.48
N PHE A 31 -7.97 -7.67 -0.27
CA PHE A 31 -6.84 -8.49 0.15
C PHE A 31 -5.81 -7.70 0.93
N ARG A 32 -5.53 -6.42 0.62
CA ARG A 32 -4.49 -5.69 1.38
C ARG A 32 -5.05 -4.93 2.57
N LEU A 33 -6.06 -4.08 2.37
CA LEU A 33 -6.58 -3.24 3.46
C LEU A 33 -7.29 -4.08 4.55
N LEU A 34 -8.17 -5.00 4.16
CA LEU A 34 -8.89 -5.83 5.14
C LEU A 34 -7.93 -6.72 5.94
N VAL A 35 -7.00 -7.41 5.27
CA VAL A 35 -6.02 -8.28 5.93
C VAL A 35 -5.10 -7.45 6.83
N TYR A 36 -4.66 -6.28 6.37
CA TYR A 36 -3.91 -5.34 7.20
C TYR A 36 -4.68 -5.00 8.47
N LEU A 37 -5.96 -4.62 8.37
CA LEU A 37 -6.76 -4.24 9.55
C LEU A 37 -6.97 -5.39 10.53
N VAL A 38 -7.27 -6.60 10.04
CA VAL A 38 -7.50 -7.77 10.89
C VAL A 38 -6.21 -8.23 11.57
N ALA A 39 -5.10 -8.23 10.82
CA ALA A 39 -3.84 -8.76 11.31
C ALA A 39 -3.04 -7.75 12.14
N ALA A 40 -3.14 -6.44 11.84
CA ALA A 40 -2.40 -5.38 12.54
C ALA A 40 -2.60 -5.43 14.06
N GLU A 41 -3.85 -5.54 14.50
CA GLU A 41 -4.19 -5.52 15.93
C GLU A 41 -3.97 -6.86 16.64
N ARG A 42 -3.92 -7.98 15.91
CA ARG A 42 -3.89 -9.32 16.52
C ARG A 42 -2.53 -9.99 16.50
N VAL A 43 -1.74 -9.72 15.46
CA VAL A 43 -0.52 -10.47 15.16
C VAL A 43 0.74 -9.68 15.54
N TRP A 44 0.68 -8.35 15.42
CA TRP A 44 1.81 -7.45 15.65
C TRP A 44 1.64 -6.53 16.88
N SER A 45 0.54 -6.62 17.63
CA SER A 45 0.25 -5.77 18.80
C SER A 45 1.27 -5.93 19.92
N ASP A 46 1.66 -7.18 20.20
CA ASP A 46 2.47 -7.55 21.35
C ASP A 46 3.91 -7.91 20.96
N ASP A 47 4.36 -7.50 19.77
CA ASP A 47 5.68 -7.87 19.23
C ASP A 47 6.84 -7.52 20.15
N HIS A 48 6.80 -6.35 20.79
CA HIS A 48 7.84 -5.95 21.72
C HIS A 48 7.73 -6.68 23.07
N LYS A 49 6.51 -6.97 23.51
CA LYS A 49 6.23 -7.57 24.82
C LYS A 49 6.56 -9.06 24.84
N ASP A 50 6.26 -9.77 23.75
CA ASP A 50 6.46 -11.21 23.60
C ASP A 50 7.82 -11.55 22.97
N PHE A 51 8.68 -10.54 22.70
CA PHE A 51 10.05 -10.76 22.29
C PHE A 51 10.92 -11.02 23.51
N ASP A 52 11.30 -12.28 23.70
CA ASP A 52 12.03 -12.72 24.89
C ASP A 52 13.45 -13.15 24.54
N CYS A 53 14.42 -12.75 25.35
CA CYS A 53 15.83 -13.09 25.16
C CYS A 53 16.32 -13.90 26.36
N ASN A 54 17.09 -14.96 26.12
CA ASN A 54 17.65 -15.82 27.17
C ASN A 54 18.78 -15.13 27.95
N THR A 55 18.42 -14.10 28.73
CA THR A 55 19.34 -13.29 29.52
C THR A 55 18.60 -12.59 30.65
N ARG A 56 19.30 -12.33 31.76
CA ARG A 56 18.79 -11.50 32.87
C ARG A 56 19.33 -10.07 32.83
N GLN A 57 20.10 -9.73 31.79
CA GLN A 57 20.72 -8.43 31.65
C GLN A 57 19.67 -7.37 31.29
N PRO A 58 19.48 -6.32 32.11
CA PRO A 58 18.52 -5.27 31.80
C PRO A 58 18.91 -4.52 30.52
N GLY A 59 17.91 -4.22 29.69
CA GLY A 59 18.08 -3.46 28.45
C GLY A 59 18.54 -4.28 27.23
N CYS A 60 19.04 -5.51 27.40
CA CYS A 60 19.46 -6.36 26.28
C CYS A 60 18.28 -6.68 25.33
N THR A 61 17.11 -7.06 25.86
CA THR A 61 15.92 -7.32 25.05
C THR A 61 15.50 -6.09 24.21
N ASN A 62 15.61 -4.89 24.76
CA ASN A 62 15.22 -3.66 24.07
C ASN A 62 16.12 -3.36 22.88
N VAL A 63 17.45 -3.43 23.07
CA VAL A 63 18.41 -3.17 21.97
C VAL A 63 18.34 -4.25 20.90
N CYS A 64 18.15 -5.51 21.29
CA CYS A 64 18.02 -6.61 20.34
C CYS A 64 16.72 -6.49 19.53
N PHE A 65 15.61 -6.12 20.18
CA PHE A 65 14.35 -5.89 19.49
C PHE A 65 14.48 -4.77 18.44
N ASP A 66 15.06 -3.62 18.82
CA ASP A 66 15.26 -2.49 17.91
C ASP A 66 16.19 -2.84 16.73
N HIS A 67 17.24 -3.63 16.99
CA HIS A 67 18.16 -4.09 15.96
C HIS A 67 17.51 -5.02 14.91
N PHE A 68 16.71 -5.99 15.36
CA PHE A 68 16.04 -6.95 14.47
C PHE A 68 14.74 -6.41 13.85
N PHE A 69 14.09 -5.44 14.50
CA PHE A 69 12.86 -4.81 14.03
C PHE A 69 12.99 -3.27 13.98
N PRO A 70 13.93 -2.72 13.17
CA PRO A 70 14.16 -1.27 13.11
C PRO A 70 12.93 -0.50 12.66
N VAL A 71 12.15 -1.10 11.75
CA VAL A 71 10.77 -0.73 11.46
C VAL A 71 9.96 -2.01 11.53
N SER A 72 8.75 -1.98 12.08
CA SER A 72 7.89 -3.17 12.08
C SER A 72 7.27 -3.41 10.70
N HIS A 73 7.08 -4.68 10.35
CA HIS A 73 6.43 -5.11 9.11
C HIS A 73 5.12 -4.36 8.87
N ILE A 74 4.28 -4.29 9.91
CA ILE A 74 2.97 -3.66 9.80
C ILE A 74 3.08 -2.16 9.48
N ARG A 75 4.07 -1.45 10.05
CA ARG A 75 4.29 -0.02 9.74
C ARG A 75 4.73 0.19 8.29
N LEU A 76 5.60 -0.68 7.77
CA LEU A 76 6.00 -0.63 6.36
C LEU A 76 4.81 -0.89 5.42
N TRP A 77 3.97 -1.89 5.72
CA TRP A 77 2.75 -2.16 4.95
C TRP A 77 1.75 -1.00 5.03
N ALA A 78 1.62 -0.34 6.18
CA ALA A 78 0.77 0.83 6.35
C ALA A 78 1.23 2.00 5.46
N LEU A 79 2.52 2.32 5.51
CA LEU A 79 3.13 3.37 4.69
C LEU A 79 2.96 3.06 3.20
N GLN A 80 3.15 1.81 2.79
CA GLN A 80 2.93 1.37 1.42
C GLN A 80 1.47 1.59 0.99
N LEU A 81 0.50 1.15 1.78
CA LEU A 81 -0.92 1.33 1.48
C LEU A 81 -1.31 2.79 1.34
N ILE A 82 -0.82 3.65 2.24
CA ILE A 82 -1.07 5.10 2.18
C ILE A 82 -0.49 5.69 0.88
N LEU A 83 0.79 5.42 0.59
CA LEU A 83 1.46 5.97 -0.59
C LEU A 83 0.88 5.46 -1.92
N VAL A 84 0.34 4.25 -1.95
CA VAL A 84 -0.31 3.67 -3.13
C VAL A 84 -1.75 4.18 -3.32
N THR A 85 -2.45 4.48 -2.22
CA THR A 85 -3.82 5.03 -2.27
C THR A 85 -3.84 6.51 -2.65
N CYS A 86 -2.84 7.31 -2.22
CA CYS A 86 -2.76 8.74 -2.52
C CYS A 86 -2.89 9.07 -4.03
N PRO A 87 -2.15 8.46 -4.96
CA PRO A 87 -2.30 8.71 -6.40
C PRO A 87 -3.69 8.38 -6.94
N SER A 88 -4.35 7.33 -6.39
CA SER A 88 -5.72 6.97 -6.76
C SER A 88 -6.68 8.10 -6.38
N LEU A 89 -6.55 8.62 -5.16
CA LEU A 89 -7.35 9.72 -4.65
C LEU A 89 -7.11 11.01 -5.44
N LEU A 90 -5.85 11.31 -5.78
CA LEU A 90 -5.50 12.47 -6.60
C LEU A 90 -6.12 12.42 -7.99
N VAL A 91 -6.13 11.25 -8.64
CA VAL A 91 -6.78 11.08 -9.94
C VAL A 91 -8.29 11.32 -9.85
N ILE A 92 -8.96 10.77 -8.84
CA ILE A 92 -10.40 11.00 -8.63
C ILE A 92 -10.67 12.47 -8.36
N MET A 93 -9.88 13.09 -7.48
CA MET A 93 -10.00 14.50 -7.15
C MET A 93 -9.82 15.37 -8.39
N HIS A 94 -8.87 15.03 -9.27
CA HIS A 94 -8.67 15.72 -10.54
C HIS A 94 -9.86 15.57 -11.49
N VAL A 95 -10.49 14.38 -11.56
CA VAL A 95 -11.72 14.16 -12.33
C VAL A 95 -12.88 14.98 -11.76
N ALA A 96 -13.12 14.88 -10.45
CA ALA A 96 -14.18 15.61 -9.75
C ALA A 96 -14.01 17.12 -9.88
N TYR A 97 -12.78 17.63 -9.76
CA TYR A 97 -12.47 19.05 -9.96
C TYR A 97 -12.80 19.51 -11.39
N ARG A 98 -12.49 18.68 -12.40
CA ARG A 98 -12.81 19.00 -13.80
C ARG A 98 -14.30 18.97 -14.07
N GLU A 99 -15.03 18.01 -13.52
CA GLU A 99 -16.50 17.94 -13.62
C GLU A 99 -17.15 19.16 -12.96
N ALA A 100 -16.74 19.52 -11.73
CA ALA A 100 -17.25 20.71 -11.03
C ALA A 100 -16.95 22.01 -11.79
N ARG A 101 -15.76 22.11 -12.41
CA ARG A 101 -15.40 23.26 -13.24
C ARG A 101 -16.24 23.33 -14.50
N GLU A 102 -16.54 22.20 -15.15
CA GLU A 102 -17.44 22.17 -16.30
C GLU A 102 -18.86 22.60 -15.94
N GLN A 103 -19.40 22.14 -14.80
CA GLN A 103 -20.72 22.54 -14.33
C GLN A 103 -20.82 24.06 -14.16
N ARG A 104 -19.85 24.68 -13.47
CA ARG A 104 -19.80 26.14 -13.32
C ARG A 104 -19.70 26.88 -14.67
N LEU A 105 -18.95 26.32 -15.63
CA LEU A 105 -18.84 26.93 -16.97
C LEU A 105 -20.13 26.82 -17.78
N ARG A 106 -20.91 25.74 -17.59
CA ARG A 106 -22.26 25.60 -18.19
C ARG A 106 -23.21 26.65 -17.64
N GLU A 107 -23.19 26.85 -16.32
CA GLU A 107 -24.02 27.88 -15.65
C GLU A 107 -23.68 29.30 -16.14
N ILE A 108 -22.40 29.63 -16.30
CA ILE A 108 -21.98 30.98 -16.73
C ILE A 108 -22.25 31.24 -18.22
N LYS A 109 -22.06 30.25 -19.10
CA LYS A 109 -22.13 30.44 -20.56
C LYS A 109 -23.49 30.13 -21.18
N GLY A 110 -24.40 29.46 -20.45
CA GLY A 110 -25.73 29.11 -20.94
C GLY A 110 -25.69 28.46 -22.33
N ASP A 111 -26.44 29.01 -23.28
CA ASP A 111 -26.56 28.50 -24.66
C ASP A 111 -25.25 28.58 -25.47
N ASN A 112 -24.30 29.43 -25.09
CA ASN A 112 -22.99 29.56 -25.74
C ASN A 112 -21.92 28.62 -25.14
N TYR A 113 -22.36 27.62 -24.36
CA TYR A 113 -21.49 26.61 -23.78
C TYR A 113 -20.93 25.67 -24.86
N ARG A 114 -19.60 25.60 -24.95
CA ARG A 114 -18.88 24.53 -25.67
C ARG A 114 -18.30 23.56 -24.66
N CYS A 115 -18.62 22.28 -24.81
CA CYS A 115 -18.05 21.21 -24.00
C CYS A 115 -16.55 21.11 -24.23
N ILE A 116 -15.75 21.44 -23.21
CA ILE A 116 -14.29 21.43 -23.29
C ILE A 116 -13.76 20.00 -23.24
N TYR A 117 -14.44 19.10 -22.50
CA TYR A 117 -14.06 17.69 -22.40
C TYR A 117 -15.19 16.77 -22.89
N PRO A 118 -15.31 16.55 -24.21
CA PRO A 118 -16.28 15.60 -24.74
C PRO A 118 -15.91 14.17 -24.28
N ASN A 119 -16.74 13.61 -23.41
CA ASN A 119 -16.62 12.29 -22.76
C ASN A 119 -15.49 12.18 -21.71
N PRO A 120 -15.77 12.38 -20.40
CA PRO A 120 -14.80 12.14 -19.33
C PRO A 120 -14.30 10.69 -19.26
N GLY A 121 -15.05 9.73 -19.84
CA GLY A 121 -14.62 8.34 -19.98
C GLY A 121 -13.53 8.09 -21.02
N LYS A 122 -13.35 8.99 -22.01
CA LYS A 122 -12.19 8.93 -22.93
C LYS A 122 -11.05 9.71 -22.29
N LYS A 123 -10.13 9.00 -21.64
CA LYS A 123 -8.86 9.52 -21.08
C LYS A 123 -8.02 10.16 -22.19
N ARG A 124 -8.30 11.42 -22.57
CA ARG A 124 -7.62 12.19 -23.62
C ARG A 124 -6.97 13.45 -23.04
N GLY A 125 -5.83 13.84 -23.59
CA GLY A 125 -5.08 15.04 -23.17
C GLY A 125 -4.50 14.93 -21.76
N GLY A 126 -4.67 15.98 -20.94
CA GLY A 126 -4.08 16.05 -19.59
C GLY A 126 -4.56 14.98 -18.61
N LEU A 127 -5.79 14.44 -18.77
CA LEU A 127 -6.30 13.38 -17.88
C LEU A 127 -5.56 12.06 -18.09
N TRP A 128 -5.14 11.80 -19.33
CA TRP A 128 -4.35 10.61 -19.67
C TRP A 128 -2.98 10.66 -19.00
N TRP A 129 -2.30 11.81 -19.05
CA TRP A 129 -1.00 12.00 -18.39
C TRP A 129 -1.09 11.86 -16.88
N THR A 130 -2.08 12.49 -16.21
CA THR A 130 -2.27 12.32 -14.76
C THR A 130 -2.51 10.85 -14.41
N TYR A 131 -3.26 10.13 -15.25
CA TYR A 131 -3.55 8.72 -15.02
C TYR A 131 -2.30 7.85 -15.22
N LEU A 132 -1.56 8.05 -16.32
CA LEU A 132 -0.34 7.30 -16.60
C LEU A 132 0.73 7.52 -15.52
N LEU A 133 0.97 8.77 -15.13
CA LEU A 133 1.89 9.11 -14.04
C LEU A 133 1.46 8.45 -12.72
N SER A 134 0.16 8.39 -12.44
CA SER A 134 -0.35 7.70 -11.25
C SER A 134 -0.05 6.20 -11.28
N LEU A 135 -0.17 5.54 -12.44
CA LEU A 135 0.13 4.11 -12.56
C LEU A 135 1.63 3.83 -12.36
N ILE A 136 2.49 4.63 -13.00
CA ILE A 136 3.94 4.49 -12.88
C ILE A 136 4.35 4.74 -11.42
N PHE A 137 3.81 5.77 -10.78
CA PHE A 137 4.10 6.06 -9.38
C PHE A 137 3.65 4.93 -8.46
N LYS A 138 2.45 4.37 -8.64
CA LYS A 138 1.97 3.22 -7.85
C LYS A 138 2.88 2.00 -8.01
N ALA A 139 3.21 1.64 -9.25
CA ALA A 139 4.11 0.52 -9.54
C ALA A 139 5.50 0.76 -8.94
N GLY A 140 6.01 1.99 -9.02
CA GLY A 140 7.28 2.40 -8.42
C GLY A 140 7.26 2.28 -6.90
N VAL A 141 6.24 2.81 -6.22
CA VAL A 141 6.08 2.70 -4.77
C VAL A 141 6.00 1.23 -4.35
N ASP A 142 5.11 0.43 -4.96
CA ASP A 142 4.98 -0.98 -4.62
C ASP A 142 6.30 -1.75 -4.85
N GLY A 143 7.03 -1.46 -5.94
CA GLY A 143 8.32 -2.06 -6.24
C GLY A 143 9.43 -1.66 -5.25
N VAL A 144 9.49 -0.38 -4.86
CA VAL A 144 10.43 0.12 -3.84
C VAL A 144 10.16 -0.53 -2.49
N PHE A 145 8.90 -0.62 -2.06
CA PHE A 145 8.57 -1.28 -0.80
C PHE A 145 8.90 -2.78 -0.84
N LEU A 146 8.63 -3.50 -1.93
CA LEU A 146 9.06 -4.90 -2.08
C LEU A 146 10.58 -5.05 -1.93
N TYR A 147 11.35 -4.17 -2.60
CA TYR A 147 12.81 -4.17 -2.49
C TYR A 147 13.29 -3.88 -1.06
N VAL A 148 12.69 -2.88 -0.41
CA VAL A 148 12.98 -2.52 0.99
C VAL A 148 12.66 -3.68 1.93
N PHE A 149 11.51 -4.35 1.76
CA PHE A 149 11.14 -5.54 2.53
C PHE A 149 12.13 -6.68 2.32
N PHE A 150 12.53 -6.96 1.09
CA PHE A 150 13.52 -7.99 0.79
C PHE A 150 14.88 -7.68 1.44
N ARG A 151 15.27 -6.41 1.50
CA ARG A 151 16.56 -5.99 2.05
C ARG A 151 16.60 -6.01 3.58
N PHE A 152 15.50 -5.63 4.23
CA PHE A 152 15.39 -5.63 5.69
C PHE A 152 15.09 -7.03 6.25
N TYR A 153 14.28 -7.82 5.56
CA TYR A 153 13.89 -9.16 5.99
C TYR A 153 14.33 -10.17 4.95
N THR A 154 15.56 -10.67 5.11
CA THR A 154 16.18 -11.63 4.21
C THR A 154 15.23 -12.79 3.88
N ASN A 155 14.82 -12.89 2.62
CA ASN A 155 13.85 -13.88 2.09
C ASN A 155 12.39 -13.77 2.55
N TYR A 156 11.93 -12.60 3.02
CA TYR A 156 10.55 -12.39 3.48
C TYR A 156 10.11 -13.31 4.63
N THR A 157 11.06 -13.93 5.33
CA THR A 157 10.80 -14.88 6.42
C THR A 157 11.44 -14.42 7.71
N LEU A 158 10.66 -14.43 8.80
CA LEU A 158 11.16 -14.29 10.14
C LEU A 158 11.53 -15.68 10.69
N PRO A 159 12.78 -15.88 11.16
CA PRO A 159 13.15 -17.09 11.87
C PRO A 159 12.47 -17.13 13.26
N ARG A 160 12.45 -18.31 13.89
CA ARG A 160 11.91 -18.47 15.25
C ARG A 160 12.86 -17.89 16.32
N VAL A 161 14.16 -17.96 16.05
CA VAL A 161 15.23 -17.55 16.96
C VAL A 161 16.18 -16.65 16.19
N VAL A 162 16.58 -15.55 16.82
CA VAL A 162 17.64 -14.65 16.35
C VAL A 162 18.74 -14.57 17.39
N LYS A 163 19.99 -14.43 16.94
CA LYS A 163 21.17 -14.36 17.81
C LYS A 163 21.64 -12.92 17.92
N CYS A 164 21.62 -12.36 19.12
CA CYS A 164 21.96 -10.96 19.36
C CYS A 164 23.28 -10.81 20.11
N GLU A 165 24.16 -9.93 19.63
CA GLU A 165 25.49 -9.66 20.20
C GLU A 165 25.68 -8.17 20.58
N LEU A 166 24.59 -7.39 20.63
CA LEU A 166 24.67 -5.94 20.86
C LEU A 166 24.87 -5.60 22.35
N PRO A 167 25.63 -4.54 22.67
CA PRO A 167 25.68 -4.02 24.05
C PRO A 167 24.29 -3.49 24.47
N PRO A 168 23.82 -3.74 25.71
CA PRO A 168 24.55 -4.24 26.89
C PRO A 168 24.53 -5.77 27.08
N CYS A 169 24.25 -6.58 26.06
CA CYS A 169 24.21 -8.03 26.20
C CYS A 169 25.59 -8.61 26.55
N PRO A 170 25.69 -9.56 27.51
CA PRO A 170 26.97 -10.03 28.03
C PRO A 170 27.75 -10.91 27.04
N ASN A 171 27.05 -11.60 26.15
CA ASN A 171 27.55 -12.48 25.09
C ASN A 171 26.48 -12.58 24.00
N VAL A 172 26.66 -13.48 23.04
CA VAL A 172 25.60 -13.90 22.10
C VAL A 172 24.43 -14.50 22.88
N VAL A 173 23.27 -13.86 22.80
CA VAL A 173 22.02 -14.36 23.42
C VAL A 173 21.04 -14.79 22.35
N ASP A 174 20.30 -15.87 22.64
CA ASP A 174 19.19 -16.31 21.80
C ASP A 174 17.93 -15.52 22.18
N CYS A 175 17.32 -14.87 21.20
CA CYS A 175 16.05 -14.17 21.34
C CYS A 175 14.97 -14.82 20.48
N PHE A 176 13.77 -14.96 21.04
CA PHE A 176 12.64 -15.67 20.46
C PHE A 176 11.62 -14.66 19.92
N ILE A 177 11.23 -14.85 18.66
CA ILE A 177 10.23 -14.00 18.02
C ILE A 177 8.85 -14.61 18.26
N SER A 178 7.88 -13.79 18.68
CA SER A 178 6.48 -14.21 18.84
C SER A 178 5.82 -14.50 17.49
N ARG A 179 5.06 -15.60 17.41
CA ARG A 179 4.21 -16.01 16.27
C ARG A 179 4.88 -15.91 14.88
N PRO A 180 6.10 -16.44 14.69
CA PRO A 180 6.87 -16.24 13.46
C PRO A 180 6.20 -16.91 12.25
N THR A 181 5.54 -18.05 12.44
CA THR A 181 4.81 -18.75 11.37
C THR A 181 3.60 -17.97 10.89
N GLU A 182 2.82 -17.38 11.80
CA GLU A 182 1.65 -16.56 11.48
C GLU A 182 2.09 -15.29 10.73
N LYS A 183 3.12 -14.60 11.23
CA LYS A 183 3.72 -13.43 10.57
C LYS A 183 4.24 -13.73 9.17
N ASN A 184 4.87 -14.90 8.97
CA ASN A 184 5.38 -15.32 7.66
C ASN A 184 4.23 -15.57 6.67
N ILE A 185 3.13 -16.19 7.09
CA ILE A 185 1.96 -16.43 6.24
C ILE A 185 1.35 -15.10 5.78
N PHE A 186 1.14 -14.16 6.70
CA PHE A 186 0.62 -12.84 6.36
C PHE A 186 1.58 -12.04 5.47
N THR A 187 2.88 -12.11 5.75
CA THR A 187 3.90 -11.43 4.93
C THR A 187 3.92 -12.00 3.51
N LEU A 188 3.88 -13.33 3.35
CA LEU A 188 3.78 -13.97 2.04
C LEU A 188 2.53 -13.51 1.28
N PHE A 189 1.38 -13.50 1.94
CA PHE A 189 0.13 -13.05 1.34
C PHE A 189 0.21 -11.58 0.87
N MET A 190 0.76 -10.69 1.70
CA MET A 190 0.96 -9.29 1.35
C MET A 190 1.97 -9.11 0.20
N VAL A 191 3.07 -9.87 0.18
CA VAL A 191 4.05 -9.84 -0.91
C VAL A 191 3.44 -10.31 -2.23
N VAL A 192 2.73 -11.46 -2.24
CA VAL A 192 2.09 -12.00 -3.45
C VAL A 192 1.07 -11.03 -4.02
N THR A 193 0.19 -10.48 -3.17
CA THR A 193 -0.81 -9.49 -3.61
C THR A 193 -0.16 -8.20 -4.11
N THR A 194 0.96 -7.78 -3.53
CA THR A 194 1.76 -6.64 -4.02
C THR A 194 2.33 -6.92 -5.42
N CYS A 195 2.92 -8.09 -5.65
CA CYS A 195 3.44 -8.47 -6.96
C CYS A 195 2.33 -8.47 -8.04
N ILE A 196 1.14 -8.99 -7.70
CA ILE A 196 -0.04 -8.93 -8.58
C ILE A 196 -0.43 -7.47 -8.85
N CYS A 197 -0.45 -6.60 -7.84
CA CYS A 197 -0.75 -5.18 -8.01
C CYS A 197 0.25 -4.47 -8.93
N VAL A 198 1.55 -4.75 -8.81
CA VAL A 198 2.59 -4.21 -9.70
C VAL A 198 2.35 -4.68 -11.12
N ALA A 199 2.13 -5.98 -11.33
CA ALA A 199 1.85 -6.54 -12.65
C ALA A 199 0.61 -5.91 -13.30
N LEU A 200 -0.49 -5.77 -12.56
CA LEU A 200 -1.71 -5.12 -13.05
C LEU A 200 -1.47 -3.64 -13.43
N ASN A 201 -0.73 -2.89 -12.63
CA ASN A 201 -0.39 -1.49 -12.92
C ASN A 201 0.48 -1.37 -14.18
N ILE A 202 1.46 -2.27 -14.36
CA ILE A 202 2.31 -2.30 -15.56
C ILE A 202 1.50 -2.70 -16.79
N ILE A 203 0.67 -3.74 -16.71
CA ILE A 203 -0.21 -4.17 -17.80
C ILE A 203 -1.14 -3.03 -18.21
N GLU A 204 -1.75 -2.33 -17.26
CA GLU A 204 -2.61 -1.20 -17.58
C GLU A 204 -1.83 -0.03 -18.22
N ALA A 205 -0.63 0.26 -17.72
CA ALA A 205 0.22 1.31 -18.29
C ALA A 205 0.60 0.98 -19.74
N THR A 206 1.05 -0.25 -20.01
CA THR A 206 1.40 -0.71 -21.37
C THR A 206 0.18 -0.72 -22.30
N TYR A 207 -1.00 -1.15 -21.82
CA TYR A 207 -2.25 -1.09 -22.58
C TYR A 207 -2.62 0.36 -22.97
N LEU A 208 -2.47 1.31 -22.04
CA LEU A 208 -2.77 2.72 -22.30
C LEU A 208 -1.77 3.38 -23.25
N ILE A 209 -0.52 2.94 -23.25
CA ILE A 209 0.52 3.40 -24.19
C ILE A 209 0.29 2.79 -25.57
N GLY A 210 0.05 1.48 -25.66
CA GLY A 210 -0.12 0.76 -26.94
C GLY A 210 -1.42 1.06 -27.68
N LYS A 211 -2.45 1.57 -26.99
CA LYS A 211 -3.71 2.02 -27.61
C LYS A 211 -3.64 3.45 -28.17
N ARG A 212 -2.55 4.17 -27.91
CA ARG A 212 -2.35 5.55 -28.39
C ARG A 212 -1.99 5.57 -29.86
#